data_AF-A0AAW4NF84-F1
#
_entry.id   AF-A0AAW4NF84-F1
#
_cell.length_a   1.000
_cell.length_b   1.000
_cell.length_c   1.000
_cell.angle_alpha   90.00
_cell.angle_beta   90.00
_cell.angle_gamma   90.00
#
_symmetry.space_group_name_H-M   'P 1'
#
loop_
_entity.id
_entity.type
_entity.pdbx_description
1 polymer ?
#
loop_
_entity_poly.entity_id
_entity_poly.type
_entity_poly.pdbx_seq_one_letter_code
_entity_poly.pdbx_strand_id
1 'polypeptide(L)'
;QREYEASKMAYRDIKNSIDTAKREGKEEGLAEGMEKGLAEGMEKGLAEGMKKGMEKGMNKRSLEIARKMLANGMDAATVMEITGLPESQLQQLKG
;
A
#
# COMPACT_ATOMS: atom_id res chain seq x y z
N GLN A 1 -25.98 59.19 -4.87
CA GLN A 1 -26.04 58.33 -3.66
C GLN A 1 -26.47 56.89 -3.98
N ARG A 2 -27.64 56.66 -4.61
CA ARG A 2 -28.11 55.30 -4.99
C ARG A 2 -27.14 54.48 -5.85
N GLU A 3 -26.54 55.08 -6.88
CA GLU A 3 -25.62 54.34 -7.78
C GLU A 3 -24.32 53.91 -7.09
N TYR A 4 -23.82 54.71 -6.16
CA TYR A 4 -22.64 54.37 -5.35
C TYR A 4 -22.90 53.18 -4.42
N GLU A 5 -24.09 53.14 -3.80
CA GLU A 5 -24.50 52.01 -2.95
C GLU A 5 -24.73 50.74 -3.77
N ALA A 6 -25.36 50.85 -4.95
CA ALA A 6 -25.56 49.73 -5.86
C ALA A 6 -24.23 49.14 -6.36
N SER A 7 -23.26 49.98 -6.72
CA SER A 7 -21.91 49.56 -7.12
C SER A 7 -21.18 48.84 -5.98
N LYS A 8 -21.30 49.34 -4.75
CA LYS A 8 -20.70 48.72 -3.56
C LYS A 8 -21.35 47.37 -3.22
N MET A 9 -22.65 47.21 -3.44
CA MET A 9 -23.35 45.94 -3.27
C MET A 9 -22.90 44.92 -4.32
N ALA A 10 -22.86 45.31 -5.60
CA ALA A 10 -22.38 44.43 -6.68
C ALA A 10 -20.93 43.97 -6.45
N TYR A 11 -20.05 44.85 -5.98
CA TYR A 11 -18.68 44.48 -5.63
C TYR A 11 -18.62 43.44 -4.49
N ARG A 12 -19.46 43.60 -3.46
CA ARG A 12 -19.53 42.64 -2.34
C ARG A 12 -20.05 41.28 -2.80
N ASP A 13 -21.08 41.25 -3.63
CA ASP A 13 -21.66 40.00 -4.12
C ASP A 13 -20.66 39.23 -4.99
N ILE A 14 -19.94 39.93 -5.88
CA ILE A 14 -18.87 39.34 -6.70
C ILE A 14 -17.76 38.79 -5.80
N LYS A 15 -17.30 39.57 -4.81
CA LYS A 15 -16.25 39.13 -3.89
C LYS A 15 -16.68 37.89 -3.10
N ASN A 16 -17.89 37.90 -2.56
CA ASN A 16 -18.44 36.78 -1.79
C ASN A 16 -18.57 35.52 -2.66
N SER A 17 -18.98 35.66 -3.92
CA SER A 17 -19.06 34.56 -4.87
C SER A 17 -17.69 33.95 -5.17
N ILE A 18 -16.67 34.79 -5.40
CA ILE A 18 -15.29 34.33 -5.64
C ILE A 18 -14.71 33.65 -4.40
N ASP A 19 -14.90 34.25 -3.22
CA ASP A 19 -14.40 33.69 -1.96
C ASP A 19 -15.08 32.34 -1.66
N THR A 20 -16.37 32.21 -1.97
CA THR A 20 -17.12 30.96 -1.84
C THR A 20 -16.60 29.90 -2.80
N ALA A 21 -16.49 30.21 -4.10
CA ALA A 21 -15.99 29.27 -5.09
C ALA A 21 -14.56 28.81 -4.80
N LYS A 22 -13.69 29.71 -4.32
CA LYS A 22 -12.32 29.38 -3.93
C LYS A 22 -12.27 28.47 -2.70
N ARG A 23 -13.16 28.69 -1.73
CA ARG A 23 -13.28 27.85 -0.54
C ARG A 23 -13.79 26.46 -0.91
N GLU A 24 -14.86 26.38 -1.67
CA GLU A 24 -15.46 25.12 -2.13
C GLU A 24 -14.46 24.33 -2.97
N GLY A 25 -13.82 24.93 -3.97
CA GLY A 25 -12.82 24.24 -4.78
C GLY A 25 -11.61 23.76 -3.98
N LYS A 26 -11.23 24.47 -2.90
CA LYS A 26 -10.17 24.01 -2.00
C LYS A 26 -10.64 22.84 -1.13
N GLU A 27 -11.86 22.91 -0.60
CA GLU A 27 -12.46 21.84 0.21
C GLU A 27 -12.63 20.56 -0.62
N GLU A 28 -13.16 20.67 -1.85
CA GLU A 28 -13.30 19.57 -2.80
C GLU A 28 -11.95 18.99 -3.19
N GLY A 29 -10.98 19.84 -3.58
CA GLY A 29 -9.65 19.38 -3.94
C GLY A 29 -8.91 18.68 -2.79
N LEU A 30 -9.10 19.13 -1.55
CA LEU A 30 -8.54 18.48 -0.38
C LEU A 30 -9.22 17.13 -0.11
N ALA A 31 -10.55 17.08 -0.20
CA ALA A 31 -11.32 15.87 0.01
C ALA A 31 -10.95 14.80 -1.02
N GLU A 32 -10.94 15.14 -2.32
CA GLU A 32 -10.53 14.23 -3.38
C GLU A 32 -9.08 13.77 -3.22
N GLY A 33 -8.17 14.70 -2.90
CA GLY A 33 -6.76 14.38 -2.71
C GLY A 33 -6.54 13.42 -1.55
N MET A 34 -7.27 13.61 -0.45
CA MET A 34 -7.21 12.73 0.72
C MET A 34 -7.80 11.36 0.43
N GLU A 35 -8.95 11.30 -0.25
CA GLU A 35 -9.60 10.04 -0.63
C GLU A 35 -8.71 9.22 -1.57
N LYS A 36 -8.21 9.83 -2.65
CA LYS A 36 -7.30 9.17 -3.60
C LYS A 36 -6.02 8.72 -2.91
N GLY A 37 -5.41 9.57 -2.09
CA GLY A 37 -4.19 9.25 -1.36
C GLY A 37 -4.36 8.09 -0.38
N LEU A 38 -5.48 8.04 0.34
CA LEU A 38 -5.79 6.95 1.28
C LEU A 38 -6.07 5.64 0.54
N ALA A 39 -6.87 5.68 -0.54
CA ALA A 39 -7.19 4.52 -1.34
C ALA A 39 -5.93 3.89 -1.95
N GLU A 40 -5.09 4.69 -2.61
CA GLU A 40 -3.83 4.21 -3.18
C GLU A 40 -2.86 3.69 -2.13
N GLY A 41 -2.74 4.39 -0.99
CA GLY A 41 -1.87 3.98 0.10
C GLY A 41 -2.29 2.64 0.71
N MET A 42 -3.60 2.45 0.91
CA MET A 42 -4.15 1.21 1.44
C MET A 42 -3.98 0.05 0.46
N GLU A 43 -4.26 0.26 -0.83
CA GLU A 43 -4.11 -0.77 -1.87
C GLU A 43 -2.65 -1.22 -1.99
N LYS A 44 -1.71 -0.27 -2.11
CA LYS A 44 -0.27 -0.56 -2.20
C LYS A 44 0.22 -1.27 -0.94
N GLY A 45 -0.15 -0.78 0.23
CA GLY A 45 0.23 -1.36 1.52
C GLY A 45 -0.28 -2.79 1.70
N LEU A 46 -1.54 -3.05 1.35
CA LEU A 46 -2.14 -4.38 1.44
C LEU A 46 -1.49 -5.36 0.45
N ALA A 47 -1.30 -4.94 -0.81
CA ALA A 47 -0.68 -5.78 -1.83
C ALA A 47 0.77 -6.15 -1.46
N GLU A 48 1.57 -5.17 -1.02
CA GLU A 48 2.95 -5.42 -0.60
C GLU A 48 3.01 -6.30 0.66
N GLY A 49 2.15 -6.03 1.64
CA GLY A 49 2.03 -6.81 2.87
C GLY A 49 1.64 -8.26 2.60
N MET A 50 0.65 -8.49 1.73
CA MET A 50 0.19 -9.81 1.34
C MET A 50 1.27 -10.58 0.59
N LYS A 51 1.94 -9.94 -0.38
CA LYS A 51 3.06 -10.56 -1.13
C LYS A 51 4.19 -10.99 -0.20
N LYS A 52 4.67 -10.08 0.66
CA LYS A 52 5.74 -10.38 1.63
C LYS A 52 5.31 -11.45 2.62
N GLY A 53 4.06 -11.42 3.09
CA GLY A 53 3.51 -12.41 4.01
C GLY A 53 3.45 -13.80 3.39
N MET A 54 2.94 -13.90 2.17
CA MET A 54 2.84 -15.16 1.43
C MET A 54 4.23 -15.74 1.12
N GLU A 55 5.16 -14.93 0.62
CA GLU A 55 6.53 -15.37 0.33
C GLU A 55 7.24 -15.88 1.59
N LYS A 56 7.16 -15.13 2.71
CA LYS A 56 7.70 -15.57 4.01
C LYS A 56 7.04 -16.87 4.49
N GLY A 57 5.72 -17.00 4.33
CA GLY A 57 4.98 -18.19 4.72
C GLY A 57 5.37 -19.43 3.89
N MET A 58 5.46 -19.28 2.58
CA MET A 58 5.90 -20.34 1.67
C MET A 58 7.34 -20.76 1.97
N ASN A 59 8.26 -19.80 2.13
CA ASN A 59 9.65 -20.12 2.46
C ASN A 59 9.75 -20.85 3.82
N LYS A 60 9.06 -20.38 4.86
CA LYS A 60 9.02 -21.09 6.16
C LYS A 60 8.50 -22.51 6.01
N ARG A 61 7.42 -22.71 5.26
CA ARG A 61 6.86 -24.04 5.00
C ARG A 61 7.85 -24.93 4.25
N SER A 62 8.53 -24.43 3.23
CA SER A 62 9.57 -25.18 2.52
C SER A 62 10.72 -25.59 3.43
N LEU A 63 11.19 -24.70 4.31
CA LEU A 63 12.24 -25.00 5.29
C LEU A 63 11.79 -26.07 6.31
N GLU A 64 10.54 -26.01 6.78
CA GLU A 64 9.98 -27.03 7.68
C GLU A 64 9.88 -28.40 7.01
N ILE A 65 9.45 -28.45 5.75
CA ILE A 65 9.40 -29.67 4.96
C ILE A 65 10.82 -30.22 4.78
N ALA A 66 11.77 -29.40 4.35
CA ALA A 66 13.16 -29.81 4.17
C ALA A 66 13.79 -30.37 5.45
N ARG A 67 13.56 -29.72 6.61
CA ARG A 67 14.00 -30.24 7.91
C ARG A 67 13.47 -31.63 8.18
N LYS A 68 12.15 -31.84 7.99
CA LYS A 68 11.53 -33.16 8.20
C LYS A 68 12.07 -34.20 7.23
N MET A 69 12.32 -33.83 5.98
CA MET A 69 12.87 -34.75 4.97
C MET A 69 14.29 -35.19 5.33
N LEU A 70 15.16 -34.24 5.68
CA LEU A 70 16.52 -34.52 6.13
C LEU A 70 16.54 -35.36 7.42
N ALA A 71 15.65 -35.08 8.37
CA ALA A 71 15.52 -35.88 9.60
C ALA A 71 15.08 -37.33 9.33
N ASN A 72 14.35 -37.57 8.23
CA ASN A 72 13.97 -38.90 7.77
C ASN A 72 15.03 -39.56 6.87
N GLY A 73 16.23 -38.97 6.76
CA GLY A 73 17.36 -39.57 6.03
C GLY A 73 17.34 -39.37 4.52
N MET A 74 16.49 -38.50 3.97
CA MET A 74 16.62 -38.10 2.56
C MET A 74 17.90 -37.31 2.33
N ASP A 75 18.55 -37.56 1.19
CA ASP A 75 19.75 -36.85 0.79
C ASP A 75 19.46 -35.40 0.40
N ALA A 76 20.47 -34.55 0.46
CA ALA A 76 20.31 -33.13 0.22
C ALA A 76 19.86 -32.80 -1.21
N ALA A 77 20.31 -33.56 -2.22
CA ALA A 77 19.96 -33.28 -3.61
C ALA A 77 18.46 -33.50 -3.86
N THR A 78 17.92 -34.62 -3.37
CA THR A 78 16.49 -34.92 -3.42
C THR A 78 15.66 -33.87 -2.67
N VAL A 79 16.13 -33.41 -1.50
CA VAL A 79 15.45 -32.35 -0.73
C VAL A 79 15.44 -31.01 -1.48
N MET A 80 16.54 -30.63 -2.13
CA MET A 80 16.60 -29.42 -2.96
C MET A 80 15.60 -29.48 -4.11
N GLU A 81 15.53 -30.61 -4.81
CA GLU A 81 14.61 -30.80 -5.93
C GLU A 81 13.14 -30.66 -5.50
N ILE A 82 12.76 -31.27 -4.38
CA ILE A 82 11.36 -31.27 -3.91
C ILE A 82 10.96 -29.93 -3.31
N THR A 83 11.85 -29.28 -2.55
CA THR A 83 11.51 -28.06 -1.80
C THR A 83 11.83 -26.77 -2.54
N GLY A 84 12.61 -26.86 -3.63
CA GLY A 84 13.10 -25.71 -4.38
C GLY A 84 14.11 -24.85 -3.60
N LEU A 85 14.61 -25.33 -2.46
CA LEU A 85 15.55 -24.59 -1.64
C LEU A 85 16.98 -24.74 -2.19
N PRO A 86 17.78 -23.65 -2.25
CA PRO A 86 19.19 -23.72 -2.57
C PRO A 86 19.97 -24.44 -1.46
N GLU A 87 21.14 -24.96 -1.84
CA GLU A 87 22.03 -25.68 -0.92
C GLU A 87 22.38 -24.85 0.32
N SER A 88 22.63 -23.54 0.14
CA SER A 88 22.95 -22.62 1.23
C SER A 88 21.85 -22.55 2.30
N GLN A 89 20.58 -22.64 1.91
CA GLN A 89 19.48 -22.69 2.86
C GLN A 89 19.40 -24.05 3.55
N LEU A 90 19.66 -25.16 2.85
CA LEU A 90 19.69 -26.49 3.46
C LEU A 90 20.86 -26.68 4.44
N GLN A 91 22.03 -26.12 4.15
CA GLN A 91 23.18 -26.17 5.05
C GLN A 91 22.87 -25.52 6.41
N GLN A 92 22.08 -24.45 6.43
CA GLN A 92 21.61 -23.80 7.66
C GLN A 92 20.60 -24.66 8.46
N LEU A 93 20.00 -25.69 7.86
CA LEU A 93 19.07 -26.60 8.53
C LEU A 93 19.77 -27.81 9.15
N LYS A 94 21.03 -28.07 8.77
CA LYS A 94 21.86 -29.19 9.26
C LYS A 94 22.71 -28.82 10.48
N GLY A 95 22.68 -27.55 10.89
CA GLY A 95 23.34 -27.04 12.11
C GLY A 95 22.52 -27.24 13.36
#